data_AF-A0A936SF15-F1
#
_entry.id   AF-A0A936SF15-F1
#
_cell.length_a   1.000
_cell.length_b   1.000
_cell.length_c   1.000
_cell.angle_alpha   90.00
_cell.angle_beta   90.00
_cell.angle_gamma   90.00
#
_symmetry.space_group_name_H-M   'P 1'
#
loop_
_entity.id
_entity.type
_entity.pdbx_description
1 polymer ?
#
loop_
_entity_poly.entity_id
_entity_poly.type
_entity_poly.pdbx_seq_one_letter_code
_entity_poly.pdbx_strand_id
1 'polypeptide(L)'
;MAFQYSGRKLKWQYTAVLGVVLPFAVAIGVTYGTSFRNIKGSESRMDAGDYIGQIGATIDYLSNEDPEILLRNSAQALADRVENLSSLAVVVANYERLAPYEESYGLENNIINDTLTSFIPRVVWNDKPPTSDARAYSDLYFNYGENSFAISPFGDLVRNFGPVGVPLGMLLLGIYLRVIHAGLIDTPHPALWKKVAYFPLLTLVSYEAFYATIFPSIVRTVFILAVSLFLVNLIAKQIRKSRA
;
A
#
# COMPACT_ATOMS: atom_id res chain seq x y z
N MET A 1 5.54 -7.90 -16.91
CA MET A 1 5.50 -9.36 -16.65
C MET A 1 4.31 -10.06 -17.32
N ALA A 2 3.05 -9.90 -16.88
CA ALA A 2 1.91 -10.60 -17.48
C ALA A 2 1.72 -10.38 -19.00
N PHE A 3 2.04 -9.17 -19.48
CA PHE A 3 1.98 -8.84 -20.92
C PHE A 3 3.09 -9.53 -21.75
N GLN A 4 4.31 -9.61 -21.23
CA GLN A 4 5.43 -10.32 -21.87
C GLN A 4 5.15 -11.83 -21.99
N TYR A 5 4.51 -12.44 -20.99
CA TYR A 5 4.10 -13.84 -21.02
C TYR A 5 2.85 -14.11 -21.89
N SER A 6 2.21 -13.09 -22.45
CA SER A 6 1.02 -13.26 -23.31
C SER A 6 1.37 -13.53 -24.79
N GLY A 7 2.64 -13.39 -25.19
CA GLY A 7 3.09 -13.58 -26.57
C GLY A 7 2.54 -12.57 -27.58
N ARG A 8 1.69 -11.62 -27.16
CA ARG A 8 1.09 -10.60 -28.03
C ARG A 8 2.00 -9.37 -28.10
N LYS A 9 2.42 -9.00 -29.32
CA LYS A 9 3.09 -7.71 -29.56
C LYS A 9 2.05 -6.60 -29.41
N LEU A 10 2.28 -5.66 -28.49
CA LEU A 10 1.46 -4.48 -28.28
C LEU A 10 1.56 -3.63 -29.55
N LYS A 11 0.47 -3.47 -30.30
CA LYS A 11 0.47 -2.60 -31.50
C LYS A 11 0.78 -1.17 -31.04
N TRP A 12 1.58 -0.43 -31.82
CA TRP A 12 1.99 0.95 -31.50
C TRP A 12 0.82 1.87 -31.11
N GLN A 13 -0.35 1.66 -31.74
CA GLN A 13 -1.60 2.36 -31.42
C GLN A 13 -2.03 2.18 -29.95
N TYR A 14 -1.95 0.97 -29.41
CA TYR A 14 -2.29 0.71 -28.01
C TYR A 14 -1.23 1.25 -27.05
N THR A 15 0.05 1.25 -27.45
CA THR A 15 1.13 1.86 -26.66
C THR A 15 0.96 3.38 -26.60
N ALA A 16 0.60 4.02 -27.71
CA ALA A 16 0.32 5.46 -27.76
C ALA A 16 -0.92 5.81 -26.94
N VAL A 17 -2.00 5.04 -27.05
CA VAL A 17 -3.21 5.24 -26.25
C VAL A 17 -2.91 5.05 -24.76
N LEU A 18 -2.22 3.99 -24.36
CA LEU A 18 -1.82 3.78 -22.97
C LEU A 18 -0.88 4.89 -22.47
N GLY A 19 0.04 5.34 -23.32
CA GLY A 19 0.97 6.43 -23.03
C GLY A 19 0.30 7.79 -22.81
N VAL A 20 -0.94 7.99 -23.30
CA VAL A 20 -1.73 9.20 -23.04
C VAL A 20 -2.73 8.99 -21.90
N VAL A 21 -3.41 7.85 -21.89
CA VAL A 21 -4.47 7.55 -20.90
C VAL A 21 -3.89 7.36 -19.50
N LEU A 22 -2.74 6.71 -19.33
CA LEU A 22 -2.14 6.50 -18.02
C LEU A 22 -1.72 7.81 -17.34
N PRO A 23 -0.98 8.73 -18.00
CA PRO A 23 -0.64 10.02 -17.40
C PRO A 23 -1.88 10.84 -17.03
N PHE A 24 -2.91 10.85 -17.87
CA PHE A 24 -4.16 11.55 -17.56
C PHE A 24 -4.87 10.94 -16.35
N ALA A 25 -4.97 9.60 -16.28
CA ALA A 25 -5.55 8.92 -15.13
C ALA A 25 -4.78 9.20 -13.84
N VAL A 26 -3.44 9.24 -13.90
CA VAL A 26 -2.59 9.61 -12.78
C VAL A 26 -2.82 11.07 -12.38
N ALA A 27 -2.85 12.00 -13.33
CA ALA A 27 -3.07 13.43 -13.06
C ALA A 27 -4.43 13.69 -12.39
N ILE A 28 -5.48 13.05 -12.90
CA ILE A 28 -6.83 13.11 -12.31
C ILE A 28 -6.83 12.50 -10.90
N GLY A 29 -6.24 11.31 -10.75
CA GLY A 29 -6.17 10.62 -9.46
C GLY A 29 -5.40 11.41 -8.39
N VAL A 30 -4.30 12.05 -8.77
CA VAL A 30 -3.51 12.92 -7.88
C VAL A 30 -4.32 14.16 -7.50
N THR A 31 -4.90 14.85 -8.48
CA THR A 31 -5.66 16.10 -8.23
C THR A 31 -6.88 15.86 -7.35
N TYR A 32 -7.64 14.80 -7.63
CA TYR A 32 -8.76 14.38 -6.79
C TYR A 32 -8.27 13.97 -5.39
N GLY A 33 -7.23 13.13 -5.30
CA GLY A 33 -6.72 12.64 -4.03
C GLY A 33 -6.16 13.73 -3.13
N THR A 34 -5.48 14.73 -3.69
CA THR A 34 -4.95 15.89 -2.95
C THR A 34 -6.08 16.80 -2.50
N SER A 35 -7.04 17.11 -3.37
CA SER A 35 -8.19 17.97 -3.02
C SER A 35 -9.07 17.32 -1.94
N PHE A 36 -9.32 16.01 -2.07
CA PHE A 36 -10.03 15.23 -1.05
C PHE A 36 -9.34 15.30 0.31
N ARG A 37 -8.00 15.20 0.36
CA ARG A 37 -7.23 15.34 1.61
C ARG A 37 -7.28 16.74 2.18
N ASN A 38 -7.14 17.76 1.34
CA ASN A 38 -7.17 19.17 1.79
C ASN A 38 -8.51 19.54 2.43
N ILE A 39 -9.61 19.02 1.89
CA ILE A 39 -10.97 19.26 2.39
C ILE A 39 -11.27 18.41 3.63
N LYS A 40 -10.74 17.19 3.68
CA LYS A 40 -10.88 16.29 4.82
C LYS A 40 -10.21 16.84 6.08
N GLY A 41 -9.14 17.63 5.97
CA GLY A 41 -8.39 18.15 7.13
C GLY A 41 -7.65 17.05 7.90
N SER A 42 -7.30 17.31 9.17
CA SER A 42 -6.62 16.32 10.01
C SER A 42 -7.54 15.14 10.33
N GLU A 43 -7.04 13.95 10.04
CA GLU A 43 -7.83 12.72 9.90
C GLU A 43 -8.28 12.11 11.25
N SER A 44 -8.99 12.86 12.09
CA SER A 44 -9.81 12.26 13.15
C SER A 44 -10.87 11.35 12.50
N ARG A 45 -11.02 10.12 13.03
CA ARG A 45 -11.84 9.04 12.45
C ARG A 45 -13.21 9.55 11.99
N MET A 46 -13.41 9.63 10.69
CA MET A 46 -14.70 9.98 10.11
C MET A 46 -15.69 8.82 10.27
N ASP A 47 -16.93 9.16 10.61
CA ASP A 47 -18.05 8.23 10.54
C ASP A 47 -18.47 8.02 9.07
N ALA A 48 -19.10 6.89 8.75
CA ALA A 48 -19.42 6.52 7.37
C ALA A 48 -20.37 7.52 6.67
N GLY A 49 -21.18 8.26 7.44
CA GLY A 49 -22.04 9.34 6.93
C GLY A 49 -21.28 10.57 6.44
N ASP A 50 -20.15 10.91 7.06
CA ASP A 50 -19.33 12.08 6.69
C ASP A 50 -18.55 11.85 5.39
N TYR A 51 -18.31 10.59 5.04
CA TYR A 51 -17.56 10.22 3.83
C TYR A 51 -18.28 10.65 2.54
N ILE A 52 -19.60 10.49 2.49
CA ILE A 52 -20.40 10.88 1.32
C ILE A 52 -20.45 12.41 1.20
N GLY A 53 -20.58 13.12 2.32
CA GLY A 53 -20.53 14.59 2.36
C GLY A 53 -19.20 15.15 1.85
N GLN A 54 -18.08 14.50 2.18
CA GLN A 54 -16.76 14.91 1.71
C GLN A 54 -16.54 14.67 0.21
N ILE A 55 -17.11 13.61 -0.37
CA ILE A 55 -17.07 13.42 -1.83
C ILE A 55 -17.76 14.58 -2.53
N GLY A 56 -18.95 14.97 -2.05
CA GLY A 56 -19.69 16.13 -2.58
C GLY A 56 -18.87 17.42 -2.48
N ALA A 57 -18.34 17.71 -1.29
CA ALA A 57 -17.51 18.88 -1.05
C ALA A 57 -16.23 18.89 -1.92
N THR A 58 -15.65 17.72 -2.20
CA THR A 58 -14.48 17.61 -3.10
C THR A 58 -14.82 17.93 -4.54
N ILE A 59 -15.98 17.46 -5.02
CA ILE A 59 -16.45 17.78 -6.37
C ILE A 59 -16.78 19.28 -6.49
N ASP A 60 -17.44 19.84 -5.48
CA ASP A 60 -17.77 21.27 -5.44
C ASP A 60 -16.49 22.13 -5.39
N TYR A 61 -15.49 21.73 -4.62
CA TYR A 61 -14.19 22.40 -4.59
C TYR A 61 -13.49 22.31 -5.96
N LEU A 62 -13.39 21.12 -6.54
CA LEU A 62 -12.77 20.93 -7.86
C LEU A 62 -13.47 21.71 -8.99
N SER A 63 -14.76 21.96 -8.85
CA SER A 63 -15.55 22.71 -9.84
C SER A 63 -15.41 24.22 -9.69
N ASN A 64 -15.10 24.73 -8.50
CA ASN A 64 -15.14 26.16 -8.18
C ASN A 64 -13.75 26.77 -7.94
N GLU A 65 -12.73 25.95 -7.68
CA GLU A 65 -11.36 26.40 -7.43
C GLU A 65 -10.59 26.70 -8.73
N ASP A 66 -9.66 27.65 -8.68
CA ASP A 66 -8.85 28.03 -9.83
C ASP A 66 -7.97 26.86 -10.31
N PRO A 67 -7.97 26.55 -11.63
CA PRO A 67 -7.15 25.46 -12.19
C PRO A 67 -5.64 25.61 -11.92
N GLU A 68 -5.15 26.85 -11.80
CA GLU A 68 -3.74 27.11 -11.48
C GLU A 68 -3.39 26.66 -10.04
N ILE A 69 -4.29 26.89 -9.08
CA ILE A 69 -4.11 26.49 -7.68
C ILE A 69 -4.14 24.96 -7.58
N LEU A 70 -5.08 24.31 -8.27
CA LEU A 70 -5.17 22.84 -8.33
C LEU A 70 -3.89 22.23 -8.91
N LEU A 71 -3.36 22.80 -10.00
CA LEU A 71 -2.12 22.34 -10.61
C LEU A 71 -0.91 22.50 -9.69
N ARG A 72 -0.78 23.65 -9.00
CA ARG A 72 0.30 23.88 -8.03
C ARG A 72 0.24 22.90 -6.87
N ASN A 73 -0.94 22.68 -6.28
CA ASN A 73 -1.13 21.74 -5.18
C ASN A 73 -0.85 20.29 -5.61
N SER A 74 -1.27 19.89 -6.81
CA SER A 74 -0.96 18.57 -7.38
C SER A 74 0.53 18.41 -7.67
N ALA A 75 1.19 19.45 -8.21
CA ALA A 75 2.62 19.44 -8.46
C ALA A 75 3.44 19.35 -7.16
N GLN A 76 3.02 20.06 -6.12
CA GLN A 76 3.63 20.00 -4.80
C GLN A 76 3.42 18.62 -4.15
N ALA A 77 2.21 18.07 -4.19
CA ALA A 77 1.94 16.71 -3.69
C ALA A 77 2.75 15.63 -4.43
N LEU A 78 3.04 15.83 -5.72
CA LEU A 78 3.95 14.97 -6.47
C LEU A 78 5.41 15.17 -6.02
N ALA A 79 5.84 16.41 -5.80
CA ALA A 79 7.17 16.71 -5.27
C ALA A 79 7.38 16.09 -3.88
N ASP A 80 6.40 16.21 -2.98
CA ASP A 80 6.43 15.61 -1.64
C ASP A 80 6.55 14.07 -1.70
N ARG A 81 5.95 13.41 -2.71
CA ARG A 81 6.14 11.96 -2.94
C ARG A 81 7.52 11.60 -3.48
N VAL A 82 8.12 12.47 -4.31
CA VAL A 82 9.50 12.29 -4.79
C VAL A 82 10.50 12.47 -3.63
N GLU A 83 10.13 13.26 -2.62
CA GLU A 83 10.91 13.50 -1.41
C GLU A 83 11.03 12.28 -0.46
N ASN A 84 10.46 11.11 -0.81
CA ASN A 84 10.66 9.85 -0.06
C ASN A 84 12.14 9.47 0.18
N LEU A 85 13.09 9.99 -0.59
CA LEU A 85 14.53 9.82 -0.30
C LEU A 85 15.00 10.67 0.89
N SER A 86 14.50 11.91 1.02
CA SER A 86 14.77 12.77 2.16
C SER A 86 14.12 12.20 3.43
N SER A 87 12.93 11.59 3.31
CA SER A 87 12.27 10.96 4.47
C SER A 87 13.10 9.83 5.05
N LEU A 88 13.71 8.98 4.21
CA LEU A 88 14.65 7.95 4.67
C LEU A 88 15.90 8.57 5.33
N ALA A 89 16.44 9.66 4.78
CA ALA A 89 17.61 10.34 5.35
C ALA A 89 17.34 10.86 6.76
N VAL A 90 16.15 11.43 7.02
CA VAL A 90 15.73 11.88 8.35
C VAL A 90 15.70 10.72 9.35
N VAL A 91 15.17 9.57 8.95
CA VAL A 91 15.14 8.36 9.81
C VAL A 91 16.55 7.88 10.10
N VAL A 92 17.40 7.71 9.07
CA VAL A 92 18.77 7.22 9.24
C VAL A 92 19.61 8.17 10.12
N ALA A 93 19.37 9.48 10.03
CA ALA A 93 20.08 10.46 10.85
C ALA A 93 19.62 10.47 12.32
N ASN A 94 18.38 10.04 12.61
CA ASN A 94 17.78 10.22 13.93
C ASN A 94 17.39 8.92 14.64
N TYR A 95 17.47 7.74 14.01
CA TYR A 95 16.90 6.51 14.58
C TYR A 95 17.47 6.17 15.96
N GLU A 96 18.79 6.26 16.17
CA GLU A 96 19.40 5.98 17.48
C GLU A 96 19.00 7.00 18.55
N ARG A 97 18.91 8.27 18.16
CA ARG A 97 18.52 9.37 19.06
C ARG A 97 17.06 9.27 19.48
N LEU A 98 16.20 8.81 18.58
CA LEU A 98 14.75 8.73 18.79
C LEU A 98 14.29 7.38 19.35
N ALA A 99 15.12 6.33 19.29
CA ALA A 99 14.81 4.99 19.80
C ALA A 99 14.20 4.98 21.23
N PRO A 100 14.70 5.75 22.21
CA PRO A 100 14.12 5.75 23.56
C PRO A 100 12.70 6.32 23.64
N TYR A 101 12.27 7.10 22.64
CA TYR A 101 10.94 7.71 22.62
C TYR A 101 9.93 6.85 21.86
N GLU A 102 10.36 5.84 21.10
CA GLU A 102 9.47 5.01 20.28
C GLU A 102 8.44 4.22 21.10
N GLU A 103 8.80 3.81 22.32
CA GLU A 103 7.90 3.09 23.23
C GLU A 103 6.69 3.97 23.57
N SER A 104 6.92 5.26 23.90
CA SER A 104 5.84 6.21 24.23
C SER A 104 4.90 6.50 23.05
N TYR A 105 5.40 6.32 21.82
CA TYR A 105 4.64 6.46 20.58
C TYR A 105 4.04 5.13 20.10
N GLY A 106 4.26 4.01 20.81
CA GLY A 106 3.78 2.68 20.43
C GLY A 106 4.42 2.14 19.15
N LEU A 107 5.60 2.63 18.80
CA LEU A 107 6.31 2.29 17.55
C LEU A 107 7.48 1.33 17.77
N GLU A 108 7.82 1.03 19.02
CA GLU A 108 8.94 0.19 19.39
C GLU A 108 8.74 -1.25 18.89
N ASN A 109 9.78 -1.81 18.27
CA ASN A 109 9.81 -3.19 17.80
C ASN A 109 8.56 -3.58 16.97
N ASN A 110 8.00 -2.61 16.23
CA ASN A 110 6.74 -2.75 15.51
C ASN A 110 6.79 -3.91 14.51
N ILE A 111 7.94 -4.21 13.90
CA ILE A 111 8.04 -5.33 12.94
C ILE A 111 7.67 -6.66 13.61
N ILE A 112 8.16 -6.92 14.81
CA ILE A 112 7.87 -8.18 15.54
C ILE A 112 6.47 -8.11 16.14
N ASN A 113 6.17 -7.02 16.84
CA ASN A 113 4.92 -6.84 17.58
C ASN A 113 3.70 -6.84 16.65
N ASP A 114 3.74 -6.09 15.56
CA ASP A 114 2.62 -6.03 14.61
C ASP A 114 2.48 -7.33 13.85
N THR A 115 3.58 -7.99 13.46
CA THR A 115 3.49 -9.28 12.75
C THR A 115 2.79 -10.33 13.61
N LEU A 116 3.15 -10.43 14.90
CA LEU A 116 2.56 -11.41 15.81
C LEU A 116 1.10 -11.06 16.15
N THR A 117 0.83 -9.80 16.47
CA THR A 117 -0.51 -9.38 16.86
C THR A 117 -1.47 -9.36 15.68
N SER A 118 -1.01 -9.11 14.45
CA SER A 118 -1.85 -8.99 13.25
C SER A 118 -2.72 -10.20 12.95
N PHE A 119 -2.30 -11.40 13.34
CA PHE A 119 -3.07 -12.63 13.12
C PHE A 119 -4.26 -12.79 14.06
N ILE A 120 -4.32 -12.01 15.14
CA ILE A 120 -5.42 -12.03 16.11
C ILE A 120 -6.49 -11.02 15.66
N PRO A 121 -7.72 -11.47 15.32
CA PRO A 121 -8.80 -10.56 14.95
C PRO A 121 -9.21 -9.67 16.13
N ARG A 122 -9.59 -8.42 15.84
CA ARG A 122 -10.09 -7.49 16.87
C ARG A 122 -11.35 -7.97 17.59
N VAL A 123 -12.12 -8.89 17.00
CA VAL A 123 -13.27 -9.52 17.65
C VAL A 123 -12.85 -10.39 18.84
N VAL A 124 -11.66 -11.01 18.75
CA VAL A 124 -11.10 -11.85 19.82
C VAL A 124 -10.32 -11.00 20.83
N TRP A 125 -9.68 -9.92 20.36
CA TRP A 125 -8.95 -8.96 21.20
C TRP A 125 -9.39 -7.54 20.88
N ASN A 126 -10.39 -7.06 21.61
CA ASN A 126 -11.01 -5.75 21.38
C ASN A 126 -10.00 -4.61 21.59
N ASP A 127 -9.20 -4.70 22.66
CA ASP A 127 -8.22 -3.67 23.05
C ASP A 127 -6.84 -3.86 22.38
N LYS A 128 -6.79 -4.55 21.24
CA LYS A 128 -5.55 -4.77 20.49
C LYS A 128 -4.92 -3.42 20.10
N PRO A 129 -3.61 -3.21 20.36
CA PRO A 129 -2.91 -2.00 19.97
C PRO A 129 -3.10 -1.66 18.48
N PRO A 130 -3.15 -0.36 18.12
CA PRO A 130 -3.05 0.04 16.73
C PRO A 130 -1.68 -0.39 16.19
N THR A 131 -1.69 -1.07 15.05
CA THR A 131 -0.47 -1.53 14.38
C THR A 131 0.06 -0.42 13.48
N SER A 132 1.37 -0.18 13.49
CA SER A 132 2.06 0.63 12.48
C SER A 132 1.41 2.01 12.25
N ASP A 133 1.34 2.82 13.30
CA ASP A 133 0.71 4.14 13.27
C ASP A 133 1.59 5.15 12.52
N ALA A 134 1.19 5.47 11.28
CA ALA A 134 1.89 6.41 10.43
C ALA A 134 1.92 7.85 11.00
N ARG A 135 0.96 8.24 11.86
CA ARG A 135 0.95 9.58 12.48
C ARG A 135 1.88 9.65 13.66
N ALA A 136 1.87 8.64 14.52
CA ALA A 136 2.84 8.53 15.59
C ALA A 136 4.27 8.58 15.04
N TYR A 137 4.51 7.89 13.91
CA TYR A 137 5.77 7.96 13.18
C TYR A 137 6.09 9.37 12.65
N SER A 138 5.10 10.02 12.03
CA SER A 138 5.27 11.37 11.46
C SER A 138 5.54 12.43 12.52
N ASP A 139 4.86 12.32 13.66
CA ASP A 139 5.08 13.20 14.80
C ASP A 139 6.48 13.02 15.39
N LEU A 140 6.90 11.77 15.63
CA LEU A 140 8.20 11.51 16.24
C LEU A 140 9.39 11.87 15.33
N TYR A 141 9.34 11.51 14.04
CA TYR A 141 10.48 11.68 13.12
C TYR A 141 10.49 13.01 12.38
N PHE A 142 9.32 13.61 12.13
CA PHE A 142 9.17 14.82 11.33
C PHE A 142 8.58 15.99 12.11
N ASN A 143 8.26 15.80 13.40
CA ASN A 143 7.61 16.81 14.25
C ASN A 143 6.29 17.33 13.62
N TYR A 144 5.55 16.42 12.99
CA TYR A 144 4.35 16.76 12.23
C TYR A 144 3.29 15.64 12.30
N GLY A 145 2.55 15.59 13.41
CA GLY A 145 1.49 14.61 13.65
C GLY A 145 0.17 14.83 12.89
N GLU A 146 0.00 15.98 12.23
CA GLU A 146 -1.22 16.33 11.48
C GLU A 146 -1.34 15.61 10.13
N ASN A 147 -0.26 14.97 9.66
CA ASN A 147 -0.22 14.20 8.41
C ASN A 147 0.42 12.83 8.64
N SER A 148 0.15 11.89 7.75
CA SER A 148 0.79 10.57 7.72
C SER A 148 1.81 10.52 6.58
N PHE A 149 3.08 10.69 6.91
CA PHE A 149 4.17 10.44 5.97
C PHE A 149 4.28 8.95 5.68
N ALA A 150 4.57 8.63 4.41
CA ALA A 150 4.91 7.29 4.00
C ALA A 150 6.24 6.89 4.66
N ILE A 151 6.23 5.79 5.41
CA ILE A 151 7.46 5.13 5.84
C ILE A 151 7.88 4.13 4.76
N SER A 152 9.16 4.14 4.41
CA SER A 152 9.69 3.10 3.53
C SER A 152 10.05 1.85 4.34
N PRO A 153 9.92 0.64 3.76
CA PRO A 153 10.36 -0.58 4.42
C PRO A 153 11.86 -0.52 4.81
N PHE A 154 12.67 0.26 4.10
CA PHE A 154 14.07 0.52 4.44
C PHE A 154 14.19 1.30 5.76
N GLY A 155 13.44 2.40 5.89
CA GLY A 155 13.44 3.21 7.11
C GLY A 155 12.95 2.42 8.32
N ASP A 156 11.89 1.63 8.14
CA ASP A 156 11.34 0.77 9.19
C ASP A 156 12.35 -0.31 9.63
N LEU A 157 13.09 -0.92 8.70
CA LEU A 157 14.14 -1.90 9.00
C LEU A 157 15.33 -1.27 9.74
N VAL A 158 15.77 -0.08 9.35
CA VAL A 158 16.83 0.66 10.07
C VAL A 158 16.40 0.94 11.51
N ARG A 159 15.15 1.33 11.69
CA ARG A 159 14.59 1.71 12.98
C ARG A 159 14.54 0.54 13.97
N ASN A 160 14.18 -0.65 13.48
CA ASN A 160 14.06 -1.85 14.31
C ASN A 160 15.40 -2.59 14.51
N PHE A 161 16.27 -2.61 13.51
CA PHE A 161 17.43 -3.52 13.48
C PHE A 161 18.74 -2.83 13.07
N GLY A 162 18.74 -1.50 12.96
CA GLY A 162 19.87 -0.71 12.48
C GLY A 162 20.18 -0.93 10.99
N PRO A 163 21.30 -0.36 10.50
CA PRO A 163 21.69 -0.45 9.08
C PRO A 163 21.82 -1.88 8.55
N VAL A 164 22.21 -2.83 9.40
CA VAL A 164 22.31 -4.26 9.06
C VAL A 164 20.93 -4.92 8.88
N GLY A 165 19.90 -4.36 9.50
CA GLY A 165 18.50 -4.76 9.31
C GLY A 165 18.04 -4.69 7.87
N VAL A 166 18.50 -3.68 7.12
CA VAL A 166 18.10 -3.46 5.72
C VAL A 166 18.47 -4.64 4.82
N PRO A 167 19.75 -5.03 4.67
CA PRO A 167 20.11 -6.13 3.80
C PRO A 167 19.48 -7.45 4.26
N LEU A 168 19.35 -7.70 5.56
CA LEU A 168 18.73 -8.93 6.08
C LEU A 168 17.22 -8.98 5.81
N GLY A 169 16.50 -7.90 6.11
CA GLY A 169 15.06 -7.82 5.86
C GLY A 169 14.73 -7.86 4.36
N MET A 170 15.56 -7.24 3.52
CA MET A 170 15.39 -7.29 2.06
C MET A 170 15.75 -8.65 1.48
N LEU A 171 16.76 -9.34 2.03
CA LEU A 171 17.06 -10.72 1.68
C LEU A 171 15.87 -11.63 2.03
N LEU A 172 15.28 -11.47 3.21
CA LEU A 172 14.11 -12.23 3.63
C LEU A 172 12.91 -11.96 2.71
N LEU A 173 12.65 -10.69 2.38
CA LEU A 173 11.62 -10.30 1.41
C LEU A 173 11.90 -10.88 0.01
N GLY A 174 13.15 -10.92 -0.41
CA GLY A 174 13.57 -11.51 -1.69
C GLY A 174 13.36 -13.03 -1.75
N ILE A 175 13.77 -13.76 -0.71
CA ILE A 175 13.50 -15.20 -0.55
C ILE A 175 12.00 -15.45 -0.61
N TYR A 176 11.25 -14.63 0.11
CA TYR A 176 9.81 -14.73 0.17
C TYR A 176 9.14 -14.53 -1.21
N LEU A 177 9.51 -13.47 -1.94
CA LEU A 177 9.03 -13.24 -3.31
C LEU A 177 9.45 -14.37 -4.26
N ARG A 178 10.65 -14.93 -4.07
CA ARG A 178 11.14 -16.08 -4.82
C ARG A 178 10.25 -17.31 -4.59
N VAL A 179 9.81 -17.57 -3.37
CA VAL A 179 8.89 -18.67 -3.04
C VAL A 179 7.54 -18.48 -3.75
N ILE A 180 6.95 -17.27 -3.71
CA ILE A 180 5.69 -16.98 -4.41
C ILE A 180 5.84 -17.20 -5.91
N HIS A 181 6.91 -16.64 -6.50
CA HIS A 181 7.18 -16.77 -7.93
C HIS A 181 7.40 -18.24 -8.32
N ALA A 182 8.19 -18.98 -7.54
CA ALA A 182 8.45 -20.39 -7.77
C ALA A 182 7.17 -21.24 -7.73
N GLY A 183 6.30 -21.01 -6.75
CA GLY A 183 5.06 -21.78 -6.58
C GLY A 183 3.98 -21.48 -7.62
N LEU A 184 3.87 -20.21 -8.05
CA LEU A 184 2.77 -19.75 -8.91
C LEU A 184 3.15 -19.68 -10.39
N ILE A 185 4.37 -19.24 -10.71
CA ILE A 185 4.76 -18.87 -12.08
C ILE A 185 5.83 -19.80 -12.66
N ASP A 186 6.79 -20.27 -11.84
CA ASP A 186 7.94 -21.06 -12.28
C ASP A 186 7.58 -22.54 -12.59
N THR A 187 6.62 -22.71 -13.49
CA THR A 187 6.18 -24.02 -14.02
C THR A 187 6.01 -23.92 -15.53
N PRO A 188 6.30 -24.98 -16.32
CA PRO A 188 6.25 -24.90 -17.79
C PRO A 188 4.90 -24.43 -18.35
N HIS A 189 3.80 -24.80 -17.68
CA HIS A 189 2.44 -24.41 -18.04
C HIS A 189 1.65 -23.98 -16.80
N PRO A 190 1.83 -22.74 -16.29
CA PRO A 190 1.14 -22.28 -15.10
C PRO A 190 -0.34 -22.11 -15.41
N ALA A 191 -1.19 -22.78 -14.63
CA ALA A 191 -2.64 -22.68 -14.72
C ALA A 191 -3.10 -21.22 -14.55
N LEU A 192 -4.21 -20.85 -15.20
CA LEU A 192 -4.71 -19.47 -15.22
C LEU A 192 -4.94 -18.90 -13.81
N TRP A 193 -5.45 -19.71 -12.87
CA TRP A 193 -5.68 -19.28 -11.48
C TRP A 193 -4.38 -18.88 -10.77
N LYS A 194 -3.25 -19.52 -11.08
CA LYS A 194 -1.94 -19.16 -10.50
C LYS A 194 -1.49 -17.77 -10.96
N LYS A 195 -1.71 -17.46 -12.24
CA LYS A 195 -1.40 -16.14 -12.82
C LYS A 195 -2.28 -15.05 -12.21
N VAL A 196 -3.57 -15.34 -12.02
CA VAL A 196 -4.52 -14.43 -11.37
C VAL A 196 -4.16 -14.21 -9.91
N ALA A 197 -3.76 -15.25 -9.17
CA ALA A 197 -3.35 -15.15 -7.77
C ALA A 197 -2.02 -14.39 -7.60
N TYR A 198 -1.09 -14.51 -8.55
CA TYR A 198 0.24 -13.89 -8.45
C TYR A 198 0.19 -12.37 -8.43
N PHE A 199 -0.67 -11.74 -9.24
CA PHE A 199 -0.68 -10.29 -9.39
C PHE A 199 -1.07 -9.53 -8.11
N PRO A 200 -2.18 -9.86 -7.42
CA PRO A 200 -2.52 -9.25 -6.14
C PRO A 200 -1.44 -9.45 -5.07
N LEU A 201 -0.81 -10.64 -5.03
CA LEU A 201 0.25 -10.93 -4.05
C LEU A 201 1.49 -10.06 -4.26
N LEU A 202 1.83 -9.73 -5.50
CA LEU A 202 2.95 -8.85 -5.83
C LEU A 202 2.66 -7.39 -5.41
N THR A 203 1.43 -6.92 -5.61
CA THR A 203 1.04 -5.53 -5.31
C THR A 203 0.98 -5.19 -3.81
N LEU A 204 1.08 -6.18 -2.94
CA LEU A 204 1.07 -5.99 -1.48
C LEU A 204 2.42 -5.56 -0.92
N VAL A 205 3.50 -5.77 -1.68
CA VAL A 205 4.81 -5.24 -1.31
C VAL A 205 4.85 -3.77 -1.71
N SER A 206 4.38 -2.91 -0.80
CA SER A 206 4.47 -1.46 -0.95
C SER A 206 5.81 -0.95 -0.44
N TYR A 207 6.43 -0.06 -1.22
CA TYR A 207 7.63 0.68 -0.80
C TYR A 207 7.30 1.95 0.01
N GLU A 208 6.01 2.24 0.20
CA GLU A 208 5.47 3.37 0.98
C GLU A 208 4.67 2.85 2.19
N ALA A 209 5.05 1.71 2.77
CA ALA A 209 4.40 1.15 3.94
C ALA A 209 5.41 0.53 4.92
N PHE A 210 4.96 0.36 6.17
CA PHE A 210 5.70 -0.35 7.21
C PHE A 210 6.03 -1.77 6.77
N TYR A 211 7.27 -2.21 7.01
CA TYR A 211 7.72 -3.56 6.70
C TYR A 211 6.86 -4.60 7.43
N ALA A 212 6.43 -4.28 8.66
CA ALA A 212 5.57 -5.11 9.49
C ALA A 212 4.23 -5.47 8.85
N THR A 213 3.71 -4.62 7.94
CA THR A 213 2.40 -4.82 7.32
C THR A 213 2.43 -5.77 6.12
N ILE A 214 3.61 -6.07 5.57
CA ILE A 214 3.78 -6.87 4.35
C ILE A 214 3.27 -8.30 4.58
N PHE A 215 3.77 -9.00 5.61
CA PHE A 215 3.42 -10.41 5.84
C PHE A 215 1.94 -10.61 6.19
N PRO A 216 1.35 -9.84 7.13
CA PRO A 216 -0.06 -10.01 7.47
C PRO A 216 -1.00 -9.71 6.30
N SER A 217 -0.70 -8.67 5.52
CA SER A 217 -1.51 -8.28 4.35
C SER A 217 -1.54 -9.39 3.30
N ILE A 218 -0.44 -10.14 3.17
CA ILE A 218 -0.38 -11.26 2.26
C ILE A 218 -1.18 -12.45 2.75
N VAL A 219 -1.08 -12.82 4.03
CA VAL A 219 -1.92 -13.90 4.58
C VAL A 219 -3.41 -13.58 4.40
N ARG A 220 -3.81 -12.34 4.69
CA ARG A 220 -5.17 -11.86 4.43
C ARG A 220 -5.55 -12.00 2.95
N THR A 221 -4.66 -11.61 2.04
CA THR A 221 -4.95 -11.67 0.61
C THR A 221 -4.99 -13.10 0.09
N VAL A 222 -4.13 -13.99 0.58
CA VAL A 222 -4.19 -15.43 0.27
C VAL A 222 -5.54 -16.01 0.70
N PHE A 223 -6.01 -15.65 1.90
CA PHE A 223 -7.34 -16.06 2.36
C PHE A 223 -8.46 -15.56 1.45
N ILE A 224 -8.44 -14.27 1.09
CA ILE A 224 -9.42 -13.68 0.16
C ILE A 224 -9.38 -14.37 -1.20
N LEU A 225 -8.19 -14.63 -1.73
CA LEU A 225 -8.00 -15.34 -3.01
C LEU A 225 -8.54 -16.77 -2.93
N ALA A 226 -8.27 -17.49 -1.83
CA ALA A 226 -8.79 -18.84 -1.63
C ALA A 226 -10.32 -18.87 -1.62
N VAL A 227 -10.96 -17.96 -0.87
CA VAL A 227 -12.42 -17.82 -0.84
C VAL A 227 -12.97 -17.43 -2.21
N SER A 228 -12.34 -16.46 -2.89
CA SER A 228 -12.77 -15.99 -4.21
C SER A 228 -12.70 -17.11 -5.26
N LEU A 229 -11.59 -17.86 -5.29
CA LEU A 229 -11.41 -18.99 -6.20
C LEU A 229 -12.40 -20.13 -5.87
N PHE A 230 -12.68 -20.37 -4.59
CA PHE A 230 -13.67 -21.33 -4.16
C PHE A 230 -15.08 -20.96 -4.65
N LEU A 231 -15.50 -19.71 -4.46
CA LEU A 231 -16.80 -19.21 -4.94
C LEU A 231 -16.92 -19.29 -6.46
N VAL A 232 -15.89 -18.87 -7.19
CA VAL A 232 -15.85 -18.98 -8.66
C VAL A 232 -16.01 -20.44 -9.11
N ASN A 233 -15.36 -21.37 -8.42
CA ASN A 233 -15.48 -22.80 -8.72
C ASN A 233 -16.90 -23.33 -8.44
N LEU A 234 -17.52 -22.92 -7.34
CA LEU A 234 -18.91 -23.28 -7.02
C LEU A 234 -19.89 -22.77 -8.10
N ILE A 235 -19.78 -21.50 -8.47
CA ILE A 235 -20.62 -20.88 -9.50
C ILE A 235 -20.41 -21.57 -10.85
N ALA A 236 -19.16 -21.83 -11.24
CA ALA A 236 -18.85 -22.52 -12.49
C ALA A 236 -19.47 -23.92 -12.55
N LYS A 237 -19.43 -24.67 -11.43
CA LYS A 237 -20.09 -25.99 -11.32
C LYS A 237 -21.61 -25.88 -11.46
N GLN A 238 -22.22 -24.87 -10.83
CA GLN A 238 -23.67 -24.68 -10.86
C GLN A 238 -24.18 -24.30 -12.26
N ILE A 239 -23.46 -23.42 -12.97
CA ILE A 239 -23.76 -23.06 -14.37
C ILE A 239 -23.64 -24.30 -15.28
N ARG A 240 -22.61 -25.13 -15.06
CA ARG A 240 -22.40 -26.34 -15.85
C ARG A 240 -23.50 -27.38 -15.63
N LYS A 241 -24.00 -27.50 -14.39
CA LYS A 241 -25.16 -28.35 -14.04
C LYS A 241 -26.48 -27.83 -14.61
N SER A 242 -26.64 -26.52 -14.76
CA SER A 242 -27.85 -25.91 -15.36
C SER A 242 -27.92 -26.00 -16.88
N ARG A 243 -26.80 -26.30 -17.55
CA ARG A 243 -26.72 -26.48 -19.02
C ARG A 243 -26.69 -27.94 -19.47
N ALA A 244 -26.67 -28.87 -18.51
CA ALA A 244 -26.78 -30.32 -18.74
C ALA A 244 -28.20 -30.76 -18.40
#